data_AF-A0A4Y2V2P6-F1
#
_entry.id   AF-A0A4Y2V2P6-F1
#
_cell.length_a   1.000
_cell.length_b   1.000
_cell.length_c   1.000
_cell.angle_alpha   90.00
_cell.angle_beta   90.00
_cell.angle_gamma   90.00
#
_symmetry.space_group_name_H-M   'P 1'
#
loop_
_entity.id
_entity.type
_entity.pdbx_description
1 polymer ?
#
loop_
_entity_poly.entity_id
_entity_poly.type
_entity_poly.pdbx_seq_one_letter_code
_entity_poly.pdbx_strand_id
1 'polypeptide(L)'
;MHFDADRGSVYFSITPVGWGTWNCFTSLLFAGISVVLYEGVPFFISPTYFWDLVDELKMTHVFIPTSIIDELQKRGYIPTKSHSLKSLKVLMSGGSVMKSQLYDFFYSNIEKDIAFTSVFGSTEFLGSCFVFDFTLPIYKGEIPAISLGVNVEVVDETADHGGGLMDGKFNKNIHSGGSSISDAELQSALR
;
A
#
# COMPACT_ATOMS: atom_id res chain seq x y z
N MET A 1 3.17 -3.13 -14.23
CA MET A 1 3.38 -1.70 -14.53
C MET A 1 3.46 -0.90 -13.24
N HIS A 2 2.37 -0.74 -12.47
CA HIS A 2 2.39 0.08 -11.23
C HIS A 2 3.37 -0.41 -10.15
N PHE A 3 3.53 -1.72 -10.00
CA PHE A 3 4.33 -2.27 -8.92
C PHE A 3 5.76 -2.66 -9.35
N ASP A 4 6.26 -2.23 -10.53
CA ASP A 4 7.58 -2.61 -11.07
C ASP A 4 7.91 -4.12 -11.01
N ALA A 5 6.89 -4.95 -11.22
CA ALA A 5 7.05 -6.40 -11.27
C ALA A 5 7.43 -6.87 -12.69
N ASP A 6 8.37 -7.80 -12.73
CA ASP A 6 8.90 -8.44 -13.94
C ASP A 6 8.77 -9.98 -13.86
N ARG A 7 9.24 -10.69 -14.90
CA ARG A 7 9.20 -12.16 -14.94
C ARG A 7 10.06 -12.86 -13.88
N GLY A 8 11.00 -12.15 -13.25
CA GLY A 8 11.80 -12.66 -12.13
C GLY A 8 11.13 -12.42 -10.77
N SER A 9 10.01 -11.71 -10.73
CA SER A 9 9.32 -11.34 -9.51
C SER A 9 8.51 -12.51 -8.95
N VAL A 10 8.53 -12.61 -7.63
CA VAL A 10 7.72 -13.52 -6.82
C VAL A 10 6.72 -12.69 -6.01
N TYR A 11 5.43 -12.88 -6.31
CA TYR A 11 4.32 -12.21 -5.67
C TYR A 11 3.68 -13.12 -4.62
N PHE A 12 3.50 -12.61 -3.41
CA PHE A 12 2.84 -13.30 -2.32
C PHE A 12 1.62 -12.52 -1.85
N SER A 13 0.52 -13.22 -1.59
CA SER A 13 -0.65 -12.59 -0.97
C SER A 13 -1.43 -13.54 -0.07
N ILE A 14 -1.92 -13.00 1.05
CA ILE A 14 -2.84 -13.68 1.95
C ILE A 14 -4.25 -13.19 1.63
N THR A 15 -4.92 -13.88 0.73
CA THR A 15 -6.27 -13.52 0.30
C THR A 15 -7.13 -14.77 0.12
N PRO A 16 -8.37 -14.81 0.66
CA PRO A 16 -9.25 -15.95 0.46
C PRO A 16 -9.64 -16.08 -1.01
N VAL A 17 -9.83 -17.32 -1.48
CA VAL A 17 -10.43 -17.59 -2.79
C VAL A 17 -11.84 -16.97 -2.81
N GLY A 18 -12.09 -16.10 -3.80
CA GLY A 18 -13.37 -15.39 -3.96
C GLY A 18 -13.31 -13.88 -3.74
N TRP A 19 -12.21 -13.33 -3.20
CA TRP A 19 -11.99 -11.89 -3.19
C TRP A 19 -11.44 -11.38 -4.53
N GLY A 20 -11.76 -10.14 -4.89
CA GLY A 20 -11.29 -9.53 -6.15
C GLY A 20 -9.76 -9.53 -6.29
N THR A 21 -9.03 -9.44 -5.18
CA THR A 21 -7.56 -9.55 -5.13
C THR A 21 -7.03 -10.92 -5.57
N TRP A 22 -7.77 -12.00 -5.34
CA TRP A 22 -7.39 -13.33 -5.82
C TRP A 22 -7.46 -13.43 -7.35
N ASN A 23 -8.47 -12.79 -7.96
CA ASN A 23 -8.62 -12.77 -9.42
C ASN A 23 -7.44 -12.06 -10.12
N CYS A 24 -6.78 -11.12 -9.45
CA CYS A 24 -5.59 -10.46 -9.97
C CYS A 24 -4.42 -11.43 -10.23
N PHE A 25 -4.40 -12.62 -9.60
CA PHE A 25 -3.35 -13.62 -9.81
C PHE A 25 -3.29 -14.11 -11.25
N THR A 26 -4.44 -14.20 -11.93
CA THR A 26 -4.48 -14.58 -13.34
C THR A 26 -3.70 -13.58 -14.18
N SER A 27 -3.85 -12.28 -13.93
CA SER A 27 -3.10 -11.21 -14.62
C SER A 27 -1.59 -11.29 -14.33
N LEU A 28 -1.20 -11.62 -13.10
CA LEU A 28 0.20 -11.83 -12.74
C LEU A 28 0.81 -13.01 -13.49
N LEU A 29 0.09 -14.14 -13.56
CA LEU A 29 0.52 -15.32 -14.30
C LEU A 29 0.64 -15.04 -15.80
N PHE A 30 -0.28 -14.28 -16.40
CA PHE A 30 -0.17 -13.82 -17.79
C PHE A 30 1.08 -12.95 -18.03
N ALA A 31 1.49 -12.16 -17.04
CA ALA A 31 2.73 -11.38 -17.09
C ALA A 31 4.00 -12.24 -16.86
N GLY A 32 3.85 -13.53 -16.55
CA GLY A 32 4.96 -14.44 -16.26
C GLY A 32 5.55 -14.29 -14.86
N ILE A 33 4.79 -13.70 -13.93
CA ILE A 33 5.18 -13.51 -12.52
C ILE A 33 4.85 -14.79 -11.75
N SER A 34 5.75 -15.19 -10.84
CA SER A 34 5.50 -16.32 -9.95
C SER A 34 4.57 -15.90 -8.81
N VAL A 35 3.54 -16.70 -8.52
CA VAL A 35 2.57 -16.42 -7.46
C VAL A 35 2.69 -17.47 -6.35
N VAL A 36 2.83 -17.01 -5.11
CA VAL A 36 2.80 -17.85 -3.91
C VAL A 36 1.38 -17.80 -3.34
N LEU A 37 0.72 -18.95 -3.33
CA LEU A 37 -0.57 -19.14 -2.69
C LEU A 37 -0.33 -19.56 -1.24
N TYR A 38 -0.87 -18.80 -0.30
CA TYR A 38 -0.73 -19.07 1.12
C TYR A 38 -2.11 -19.19 1.78
N GLU A 39 -2.29 -20.27 2.53
CA GLU A 39 -3.48 -20.53 3.32
C GLU A 39 -3.13 -20.53 4.81
N GLY A 40 -3.82 -19.69 5.58
CA GLY A 40 -3.70 -19.63 7.03
C GLY A 40 -3.17 -18.30 7.56
N VAL A 41 -2.67 -18.33 8.79
CA VAL A 41 -2.17 -17.16 9.51
C VAL A 41 -0.63 -17.21 9.51
N PRO A 42 0.06 -16.16 9.04
CA PRO A 42 1.49 -16.21 8.71
C PRO A 42 2.42 -16.24 9.92
N PHE A 43 1.88 -16.27 11.14
CA PHE A 43 2.60 -16.36 12.40
C PHE A 43 2.04 -17.46 13.32
N PHE A 44 1.29 -18.42 12.76
CA PHE A 44 0.75 -19.55 13.52
C PHE A 44 1.85 -20.52 13.98
N ILE A 45 2.83 -20.81 13.12
CA ILE A 45 3.92 -21.76 13.39
C ILE A 45 4.95 -21.15 14.34
N SER A 46 5.37 -19.91 14.07
CA SER A 46 6.29 -19.16 14.92
C SER A 46 6.04 -17.66 14.73
N PRO A 47 6.47 -16.81 15.69
CA PRO A 47 6.44 -15.35 15.55
C PRO A 47 7.18 -14.82 14.31
N THR A 48 8.16 -15.56 13.80
CA THR A 48 9.01 -15.13 12.67
C THR A 48 8.63 -15.78 11.35
N TYR A 49 7.69 -16.73 11.34
CA TYR A 49 7.44 -17.60 10.20
C TYR A 49 7.15 -16.85 8.90
N PHE A 50 6.44 -15.73 8.98
CA PHE A 50 6.22 -14.86 7.82
C PHE A 50 7.53 -14.38 7.18
N TRP A 51 8.48 -13.96 8.01
CA TRP A 51 9.79 -13.47 7.57
C TRP A 51 10.67 -14.62 7.05
N ASP A 52 10.58 -15.79 7.68
CA ASP A 52 11.23 -17.01 7.20
C ASP A 52 10.77 -17.34 5.76
N LEU A 53 9.46 -17.26 5.50
CA LEU A 53 8.89 -17.48 4.17
C LEU A 53 9.35 -16.45 3.13
N VAL A 54 9.48 -15.18 3.53
CA VAL A 54 9.97 -14.10 2.63
C VAL A 54 11.34 -14.47 2.09
N ASP A 55 12.26 -14.91 2.95
CA ASP A 55 13.61 -15.29 2.56
C ASP A 55 13.66 -16.63 1.81
N GLU A 56 12.92 -17.65 2.28
CA GLU A 56 12.90 -18.99 1.68
C GLU A 56 12.38 -18.95 0.23
N LEU A 57 11.26 -18.25 0.03
CA LEU A 57 10.59 -18.16 -1.28
C LEU A 57 11.07 -16.98 -2.12
N LYS A 58 12.04 -16.20 -1.61
CA LYS A 58 12.59 -15.00 -2.27
C LYS A 58 11.49 -14.04 -2.71
N MET A 59 10.54 -13.78 -1.81
CA MET A 59 9.40 -12.92 -2.11
C MET A 59 9.87 -11.51 -2.45
N THR A 60 9.29 -10.94 -3.49
CA THR A 60 9.65 -9.59 -3.99
C THR A 60 8.54 -8.58 -3.79
N HIS A 61 7.29 -9.02 -3.94
CA HIS A 61 6.09 -8.21 -3.82
C HIS A 61 5.14 -8.94 -2.87
N VAL A 62 4.84 -8.31 -1.74
CA VAL A 62 3.91 -8.85 -0.76
C VAL A 62 2.66 -7.98 -0.73
N PHE A 63 1.49 -8.61 -0.73
CA PHE A 63 0.24 -7.95 -0.38
C PHE A 63 -0.42 -8.68 0.79
N ILE A 64 -0.64 -7.99 1.90
CA ILE A 64 -1.30 -8.57 3.08
C ILE A 64 -2.40 -7.63 3.60
N PRO A 65 -3.49 -8.17 4.17
CA PRO A 65 -4.50 -7.33 4.81
C PRO A 65 -3.89 -6.44 5.89
N THR A 66 -4.33 -5.19 5.98
CA THR A 66 -3.84 -4.24 7.01
C THR A 66 -3.98 -4.80 8.43
N SER A 67 -5.01 -5.63 8.68
CA SER A 67 -5.22 -6.33 9.95
C SER A 67 -4.10 -7.28 10.35
N ILE A 68 -3.41 -7.90 9.39
CA ILE A 68 -2.25 -8.76 9.64
C ILE A 68 -1.07 -7.91 10.14
N ILE A 69 -0.87 -6.73 9.56
CA ILE A 69 0.20 -5.80 9.97
C ILE A 69 -0.08 -5.24 11.36
N ASP A 70 -1.33 -4.83 11.62
CA ASP A 70 -1.78 -4.44 12.97
C ASP A 70 -1.47 -5.54 14.00
N GLU A 71 -1.69 -6.82 13.65
CA GLU A 71 -1.43 -7.92 14.56
C GLU A 71 0.07 -8.17 14.78
N LEU A 72 0.88 -8.07 13.72
CA LEU A 72 2.35 -8.12 13.83
C LEU A 72 2.87 -7.02 14.77
N GLN A 73 2.33 -5.80 14.65
CA GLN A 73 2.68 -4.69 15.52
C GLN A 73 2.30 -4.98 16.98
N LYS A 74 1.03 -5.37 17.23
CA LYS A 74 0.53 -5.64 18.60
C LYS A 74 1.33 -6.71 19.32
N ARG A 75 1.76 -7.74 18.59
CA ARG A 75 2.52 -8.87 19.14
C ARG A 75 4.02 -8.66 19.15
N GLY A 76 4.53 -7.60 18.52
CA GLY A 76 5.96 -7.35 18.36
C GLY A 76 6.65 -8.40 17.49
N TYR A 77 5.94 -8.96 16.50
CA TYR A 77 6.46 -10.01 15.62
C TYR A 77 7.22 -9.38 14.45
N ILE A 78 8.53 -9.26 14.65
CA ILE A 78 9.46 -8.57 13.75
C ILE A 78 10.53 -9.55 13.23
N PRO A 79 11.18 -9.26 12.09
CA PRO A 79 12.30 -10.06 11.64
C PRO A 79 13.45 -10.01 12.65
N THR A 80 14.20 -11.10 12.73
CA THR A 80 15.42 -11.21 13.54
C THR A 80 16.68 -10.97 12.69
N LYS A 81 17.85 -10.92 13.33
CA LYS A 81 19.14 -10.76 12.65
C LYS A 81 19.49 -11.84 11.63
N SER A 82 18.82 -13.00 11.65
CA SER A 82 19.04 -14.06 10.66
C SER A 82 18.29 -13.81 9.35
N HIS A 83 17.30 -12.93 9.34
CA HIS A 83 16.51 -12.63 8.16
C HIS A 83 17.22 -11.60 7.30
N SER A 84 17.35 -11.88 6.01
CA SER A 84 18.02 -11.00 5.07
C SER A 84 17.06 -9.99 4.44
N LEU A 85 15.83 -10.40 4.13
CA LEU A 85 14.77 -9.62 3.45
C LEU A 85 15.17 -8.95 2.13
N LYS A 86 16.37 -9.23 1.58
CA LYS A 86 16.95 -8.52 0.43
C LYS A 86 16.16 -8.70 -0.88
N SER A 87 15.37 -9.75 -0.99
CA SER A 87 14.49 -9.95 -2.14
C SER A 87 13.28 -9.03 -2.11
N LEU A 88 12.81 -8.65 -0.92
CA LEU A 88 11.56 -7.94 -0.72
C LEU A 88 11.72 -6.49 -1.16
N LYS A 89 11.06 -6.11 -2.25
CA LYS A 89 11.08 -4.75 -2.79
C LYS A 89 9.94 -3.91 -2.23
N VAL A 90 8.76 -4.53 -2.10
CA VAL A 90 7.56 -3.84 -1.65
C VAL A 90 6.68 -4.73 -0.78
N LEU A 91 6.17 -4.14 0.30
CA LEU A 91 5.07 -4.66 1.09
C LEU A 91 3.87 -3.71 0.96
N MET A 92 2.79 -4.22 0.37
CA MET A 92 1.53 -3.54 0.19
C MET A 92 0.51 -4.02 1.21
N SER A 93 -0.36 -3.11 1.64
CA SER A 93 -1.53 -3.42 2.45
C SER A 93 -2.83 -2.99 1.79
N GLY A 94 -3.94 -3.57 2.22
CA GLY A 94 -5.27 -3.19 1.74
C GLY A 94 -6.39 -3.79 2.58
N GLY A 95 -7.63 -3.49 2.17
CA GLY A 95 -8.86 -3.94 2.85
C GLY A 95 -9.31 -3.01 3.99
N SER A 96 -8.43 -2.19 4.54
CA SER A 96 -8.79 -1.10 5.45
C SER A 96 -7.74 0.02 5.41
N VAL A 97 -8.12 1.20 5.92
CA VAL A 97 -7.24 2.37 5.98
C VAL A 97 -6.02 2.05 6.85
N MET A 98 -4.82 2.25 6.27
CA MET A 98 -3.56 2.03 6.97
C MET A 98 -3.22 3.20 7.87
N LYS A 99 -3.09 2.94 9.18
CA LYS A 99 -2.74 3.96 10.18
C LYS A 99 -1.28 4.40 10.02
N SER A 100 -1.00 5.68 10.22
CA SER A 100 0.37 6.22 10.15
C SER A 100 1.35 5.52 11.09
N GLN A 101 0.89 5.07 12.26
CA GLN A 101 1.69 4.32 13.25
C GLN A 101 2.22 2.99 12.72
N LEU A 102 1.57 2.37 11.72
CA LEU A 102 2.04 1.13 11.12
C LEU A 102 3.29 1.38 10.26
N TYR A 103 3.38 2.55 9.62
CA TYR A 103 4.59 2.97 8.90
C TYR A 103 5.75 3.18 9.88
N ASP A 104 5.50 3.81 11.03
CA ASP A 104 6.51 3.98 12.09
C ASP A 104 7.01 2.64 12.61
N PHE A 105 6.08 1.70 12.88
CA PHE A 105 6.42 0.35 13.28
C PHE A 105 7.28 -0.35 12.24
N PHE A 106 6.89 -0.27 10.96
CA PHE A 106 7.59 -0.92 9.86
C PHE A 106 9.03 -0.41 9.73
N TYR A 107 9.22 0.90 9.56
CA TYR A 107 10.54 1.48 9.33
C TYR A 107 11.45 1.51 10.57
N SER A 108 10.89 1.33 11.77
CA SER A 108 11.68 1.21 13.01
C SER A 108 12.18 -0.21 13.28
N ASN A 109 11.50 -1.25 12.76
CA ASN A 109 11.75 -2.64 13.16
C ASN A 109 12.02 -3.64 12.03
N ILE A 110 11.63 -3.33 10.78
CA ILE A 110 11.70 -4.27 9.66
C ILE A 110 12.88 -3.91 8.77
N GLU A 111 12.73 -2.96 7.84
CA GLU A 111 13.81 -2.58 6.93
C GLU A 111 13.52 -1.23 6.27
N LYS A 112 14.57 -0.45 5.99
CA LYS A 112 14.42 0.93 5.46
C LYS A 112 14.33 1.00 3.94
N ASP A 113 14.91 0.02 3.25
CA ASP A 113 15.00 0.03 1.79
C ASP A 113 13.79 -0.65 1.11
N ILE A 114 12.79 -1.06 1.88
CA ILE A 114 11.56 -1.69 1.38
C ILE A 114 10.47 -0.62 1.23
N ALA A 115 9.84 -0.56 0.06
CA ALA A 115 8.66 0.27 -0.14
C ALA A 115 7.50 -0.30 0.69
N PHE A 116 6.96 0.50 1.62
CA PHE A 116 5.81 0.10 2.44
C PHE A 116 4.65 1.04 2.18
N THR A 117 3.55 0.52 1.65
CA THR A 117 2.44 1.35 1.13
C THR A 117 1.10 0.64 1.22
N SER A 118 0.02 1.39 1.10
CA SER A 118 -1.33 0.84 0.97
C SER A 118 -1.85 0.99 -0.46
N VAL A 119 -2.69 0.07 -0.88
CA VAL A 119 -3.42 0.14 -2.16
C VAL A 119 -4.92 0.11 -1.89
N PHE A 120 -5.68 0.79 -2.74
CA PHE A 120 -7.13 0.81 -2.67
C PHE A 120 -7.72 0.32 -3.98
N GLY A 121 -8.71 -0.55 -3.87
CA GLY A 121 -9.43 -1.11 -5.00
C GLY A 121 -10.86 -1.45 -4.60
N SER A 122 -11.66 -1.81 -5.58
CA SER A 122 -13.04 -2.26 -5.39
C SER A 122 -13.32 -3.49 -6.25
N THR A 123 -14.28 -4.29 -5.81
CA THR A 123 -14.75 -5.47 -6.54
C THR A 123 -15.36 -5.11 -7.89
N GLU A 124 -16.07 -3.98 -7.97
CA GLU A 124 -16.70 -3.43 -9.16
C GLU A 124 -15.66 -3.04 -10.23
N PHE A 125 -14.50 -2.57 -9.79
CA PHE A 125 -13.39 -2.22 -10.68
C PHE A 125 -12.51 -3.42 -11.04
N LEU A 126 -12.61 -4.53 -10.30
CA LEU A 126 -11.74 -5.71 -10.41
C LEU A 126 -10.25 -5.34 -10.55
N GLY A 127 -9.80 -4.46 -9.65
CA GLY A 127 -8.47 -3.87 -9.69
C GLY A 127 -8.30 -2.81 -8.60
N SER A 128 -7.22 -2.05 -8.70
CA SER A 128 -6.92 -0.94 -7.79
C SER A 128 -7.24 0.40 -8.44
N CYS A 129 -7.88 1.31 -7.72
CA CYS A 129 -8.08 2.71 -8.14
C CYS A 129 -6.91 3.60 -7.71
N PHE A 130 -6.39 3.35 -6.50
CA PHE A 130 -5.17 3.99 -6.01
C PHE A 130 -4.10 2.95 -5.73
N VAL A 131 -2.88 3.26 -6.14
CA VAL A 131 -1.73 2.36 -6.17
C VAL A 131 -0.48 3.09 -5.70
N PHE A 132 0.66 2.41 -5.80
CA PHE A 132 1.95 3.03 -5.63
C PHE A 132 2.74 3.04 -6.94
N ASP A 133 3.75 3.91 -6.98
CA ASP A 133 4.75 3.98 -8.04
C ASP A 133 6.11 4.23 -7.37
N PHE A 134 7.15 3.47 -7.75
CA PHE A 134 8.49 3.60 -7.16
C PHE A 134 9.16 4.95 -7.43
N THR A 135 8.66 5.73 -8.37
CA THR A 135 9.15 7.08 -8.69
C THR A 135 8.55 8.17 -7.82
N LEU A 136 7.53 7.85 -7.01
CA LEU A 136 6.84 8.80 -6.15
C LEU A 136 7.18 8.57 -4.66
N PRO A 137 7.28 9.65 -3.86
CA PRO A 137 7.47 9.52 -2.43
C PRO A 137 6.26 8.87 -1.77
N ILE A 138 6.51 8.00 -0.79
CA ILE A 138 5.47 7.41 0.05
C ILE A 138 5.31 8.25 1.32
N TYR A 139 4.13 8.84 1.50
CA TYR A 139 3.75 9.56 2.72
C TYR A 139 2.84 8.72 3.61
N LYS A 140 3.01 8.84 4.93
CA LYS A 140 2.26 8.04 5.91
C LYS A 140 0.78 8.40 5.85
N GLY A 141 -0.06 7.38 5.63
CA GLY A 141 -1.51 7.55 5.55
C GLY A 141 -2.04 7.97 4.18
N GLU A 142 -1.17 8.06 3.17
CA GLU A 142 -1.54 8.39 1.79
C GLU A 142 -1.28 7.21 0.84
N ILE A 143 -2.02 7.18 -0.27
CA ILE A 143 -1.74 6.28 -1.40
C ILE A 143 -1.18 7.15 -2.53
N PRO A 144 0.06 6.93 -2.97
CA PRO A 144 0.81 7.98 -3.67
C PRO A 144 0.42 8.17 -5.15
N ALA A 145 -0.31 7.23 -5.75
CA ALA A 145 -0.69 7.31 -7.15
C ALA A 145 -2.14 6.88 -7.42
N ILE A 146 -2.71 7.45 -8.47
CA ILE A 146 -3.93 6.93 -9.11
C ILE A 146 -3.51 5.91 -10.17
N SER A 147 -4.27 4.83 -10.32
CA SER A 147 -4.04 3.83 -11.36
C SER A 147 -4.17 4.43 -12.76
N LEU A 148 -3.30 3.98 -13.67
CA LEU A 148 -3.33 4.45 -15.05
C LEU A 148 -4.67 4.09 -15.71
N GLY A 149 -5.27 5.06 -16.40
CA GLY A 149 -6.58 4.89 -17.03
C GLY A 149 -7.77 5.14 -16.09
N VAL A 150 -7.52 5.50 -14.84
CA VAL A 150 -8.57 5.92 -13.89
C VAL A 150 -8.57 7.44 -13.79
N ASN A 151 -9.72 8.06 -14.05
CA ASN A 151 -9.95 9.48 -13.74
C ASN A 151 -10.69 9.56 -12.40
N VAL A 152 -10.02 10.03 -11.35
CA VAL A 152 -10.62 10.19 -10.03
C VAL A 152 -10.88 11.66 -9.75
N GLU A 153 -12.11 11.95 -9.35
CA GLU A 153 -12.55 13.29 -8.98
C GLU A 153 -13.18 13.27 -7.59
N VAL A 154 -12.98 14.35 -6.84
CA VAL A 154 -13.71 14.60 -5.59
C VAL A 154 -14.86 15.54 -5.95
N VAL A 155 -16.08 15.19 -5.54
CA VAL A 155 -17.29 15.98 -5.78
C VAL A 155 -17.97 16.29 -4.45
N ASP A 156 -18.62 17.45 -4.37
CA ASP A 156 -19.49 17.79 -3.23
C ASP A 156 -20.74 16.89 -3.29
N GLU A 157 -21.36 16.61 -2.14
CA GLU A 157 -22.65 15.91 -2.08
C GLU A 157 -23.74 16.63 -2.89
N THR A 158 -23.61 17.95 -3.05
CA THR A 158 -24.58 18.83 -3.71
C THR A 158 -24.21 19.21 -5.15
N ALA A 159 -23.03 18.81 -5.65
CA ALA A 159 -22.60 19.17 -6.99
C ALA A 159 -23.39 18.37 -8.04
N ASP A 160 -24.02 19.08 -8.99
CA ASP A 160 -24.54 18.48 -10.22
C ASP A 160 -23.40 17.73 -10.93
N HIS A 161 -23.70 16.57 -11.51
CA HIS A 161 -22.76 15.58 -12.07
C HIS A 161 -21.87 16.08 -13.25
N GLY A 162 -21.57 17.37 -13.35
CA GLY A 162 -20.74 17.99 -14.38
C GLY A 162 -19.69 18.99 -13.88
N GLY A 163 -19.47 19.13 -12.57
CA GLY A 163 -18.44 20.04 -12.02
C GLY A 163 -17.57 19.37 -10.96
N GLY A 164 -16.51 18.67 -11.38
CA GLY A 164 -15.50 18.15 -10.46
C GLY A 164 -14.84 19.29 -9.66
N LEU A 165 -14.65 19.11 -8.35
CA LEU A 165 -14.10 20.16 -7.47
C LEU A 165 -12.59 20.40 -7.66
N MET A 166 -11.91 19.62 -8.49
CA MET A 166 -10.45 19.67 -8.61
C MET A 166 -10.01 19.36 -10.04
N ASP A 167 -9.68 20.40 -10.81
CA ASP A 167 -8.89 20.28 -12.04
C ASP A 167 -7.50 19.72 -11.71
N GLY A 168 -7.34 18.39 -11.74
CA GLY A 168 -6.08 17.67 -11.99
C GLY A 168 -4.87 17.97 -11.08
N LYS A 169 -5.01 18.75 -10.02
CA LYS A 169 -3.93 19.07 -9.08
C LYS A 169 -4.25 18.42 -7.74
N PHE A 170 -3.69 17.23 -7.53
CA PHE A 170 -3.51 16.69 -6.19
C PHE A 170 -2.75 17.74 -5.37
N ASN A 171 -3.49 18.48 -4.55
CA ASN A 171 -2.94 19.51 -3.69
C ASN A 171 -2.16 18.80 -2.58
N LYS A 172 -0.83 18.91 -2.58
CA LYS A 172 0.11 18.27 -1.62
C LYS A 172 -0.05 18.72 -0.15
N ASN A 173 -1.11 19.46 0.18
CA ASN A 173 -1.26 20.17 1.45
C ASN A 173 -2.57 19.81 2.17
N ILE A 174 -2.92 18.53 2.25
CA ILE A 174 -3.99 18.10 3.16
C ILE A 174 -3.37 17.76 4.52
N HIS A 175 -2.97 18.80 5.26
CA HIS A 175 -2.77 18.69 6.70
C HIS A 175 -4.07 19.02 7.42
N SER A 176 -4.46 18.09 8.29
CA SER A 176 -5.65 18.10 9.12
C SER A 176 -5.85 19.38 9.92
N GLY A 177 -7.06 19.93 9.85
CA GLY A 177 -7.72 20.63 10.95
C GLY A 177 -6.99 21.84 11.56
N GLY A 178 -7.07 22.98 10.88
CA GLY A 178 -6.76 24.28 11.44
C GLY A 178 -7.45 25.35 10.59
N SER A 179 -8.20 26.24 11.24
CA SER A 179 -8.90 27.38 10.63
C SER A 179 -8.08 28.03 9.50
N SER A 180 -8.73 28.21 8.34
CA SER A 180 -8.15 28.83 7.15
C SER A 180 -7.63 30.23 7.48
N ILE A 181 -6.32 30.37 7.58
CA ILE A 181 -5.63 31.67 7.56
C ILE A 181 -5.64 32.11 6.09
N SER A 182 -6.15 33.31 5.83
CA SER A 182 -6.24 33.85 4.48
C SER A 182 -4.86 34.26 3.96
N ASP A 183 -4.64 34.20 2.64
CA ASP A 183 -3.37 34.59 1.99
C ASP A 183 -2.92 36.03 2.34
N ALA A 184 -3.85 36.89 2.78
CA ALA A 184 -3.57 38.24 3.27
C ALA A 184 -2.82 38.26 4.61
N GLU A 185 -3.08 37.29 5.50
CA GLU A 185 -2.44 37.19 6.81
C GLU A 185 -1.00 36.65 6.69
N LEU A 186 -0.75 35.78 5.71
CA LEU A 186 0.58 35.24 5.40
C LEU A 186 1.55 36.30 4.87
N GLN A 187 1.07 37.29 4.12
CA GLN A 187 1.88 38.39 3.60
C GLN A 187 2.19 39.46 4.66
N SER A 188 1.39 39.54 5.72
CA SER A 188 1.61 40.46 6.85
C SER A 188 2.70 39.99 7.81
N ALA A 189 2.98 38.68 7.86
CA ALA A 189 3.96 38.10 8.80
C ALA A 189 5.41 38.12 8.28
N LEU A 190 5.62 38.51 7.02
CA LEU A 190 6.93 38.54 6.36
C LEU A 190 7.47 39.97 6.14
N ARG A 191 7.13 40.90 7.03
CA ARG A 191 7.81 42.20 7.15
C ARG A 191 8.37 42.41 8.54
#